data_AF-A0A8T0E055-F1
#
_entry.id   AF-A0A8T0E055-F1
#
_cell.length_a   1.000
_cell.length_b   1.000
_cell.length_c   1.000
_cell.angle_alpha   90.00
_cell.angle_beta   90.00
_cell.angle_gamma   90.00
#
_symmetry.space_group_name_H-M   'P 1'
#
loop_
_entity.id
_entity.type
_entity.pdbx_description
1 polymer ?
#
loop_
_entity_poly.entity_id
_entity_poly.type
_entity_poly.pdbx_seq_one_letter_code
_entity_poly.pdbx_strand_id
1 'polypeptide(L)'
;MLGFEANDHESSSGSSFLEEKYAPGTLVWAKVFGYPYWPAMIEDDPDEGTHSKDLTTAPKFHVVFFDTPTSRAWLALHISDNFTYHLRYRKIENLYRRKIQKCCIGG
;
A
#
# COMPACT_ATOMS: atom_id res chain seq x y z
N MET A 1 -33.56 31.69 -11.06
CA MET A 1 -33.25 30.78 -9.94
C MET A 1 -32.33 29.72 -10.51
N LEU A 2 -31.02 29.86 -10.28
CA LEU A 2 -30.00 28.97 -10.83
C LEU A 2 -30.04 27.67 -10.03
N GLY A 3 -30.59 26.60 -10.60
CA GLY A 3 -30.39 25.24 -10.11
C GLY A 3 -29.13 24.70 -10.75
N PHE A 4 -28.01 24.70 -10.01
CA PHE A 4 -26.83 23.91 -10.36
C PHE A 4 -27.17 22.45 -10.08
N GLU A 5 -27.53 21.69 -11.11
CA GLU A 5 -27.53 20.23 -11.04
C GLU A 5 -26.06 19.80 -11.03
N ALA A 6 -25.60 19.36 -9.87
CA ALA A 6 -24.29 18.74 -9.72
C ALA A 6 -24.33 17.38 -10.40
N ASN A 7 -23.46 17.21 -11.38
CA ASN A 7 -23.33 16.03 -12.22
C ASN A 7 -22.57 14.95 -11.42
N ASP A 8 -23.29 14.09 -10.68
CA ASP A 8 -22.71 13.01 -9.84
C ASP A 8 -22.35 11.75 -10.63
N HIS A 9 -21.58 11.88 -11.72
CA HIS A 9 -21.22 10.72 -12.54
C HIS A 9 -19.77 10.73 -13.02
N GLU A 10 -18.80 10.92 -12.12
CA GLU A 10 -17.40 10.59 -12.39
C GLU A 10 -16.61 10.31 -11.10
N SER A 11 -16.85 9.17 -10.45
CA SER A 11 -16.07 8.79 -9.23
C SER A 11 -15.79 7.29 -9.05
N SER A 12 -16.32 6.39 -9.89
CA SER A 12 -16.14 4.93 -9.72
C SER A 12 -14.88 4.34 -10.38
N SER A 13 -14.31 5.02 -11.39
CA SER A 13 -13.14 4.49 -12.12
C SER A 13 -11.81 4.72 -11.39
N GLY A 14 -11.69 5.81 -10.64
CA GLY A 14 -10.45 6.15 -9.93
C GLY A 14 -10.19 5.26 -8.71
N SER A 15 -11.21 5.01 -7.88
CA SER A 15 -11.11 4.20 -6.67
C SER A 15 -10.79 2.74 -6.97
N SER A 16 -11.46 2.15 -7.96
CA SER A 16 -11.22 0.77 -8.42
C SER A 16 -9.81 0.57 -9.01
N PHE A 17 -9.32 1.55 -9.79
CA PHE A 17 -7.95 1.50 -10.32
C PHE A 17 -6.89 1.57 -9.22
N LEU A 18 -7.11 2.39 -8.18
CA LEU A 18 -6.18 2.47 -7.05
C LEU A 18 -6.12 1.15 -6.28
N GLU A 19 -7.26 0.51 -6.04
CA GLU A 19 -7.33 -0.77 -5.34
C GLU A 19 -6.64 -1.90 -6.13
N GLU A 20 -6.79 -1.93 -7.45
CA GLU A 20 -6.03 -2.88 -8.30
C GLU A 20 -4.53 -2.56 -8.30
N LYS A 21 -4.17 -1.27 -8.42
CA LYS A 21 -2.78 -0.82 -8.48
C LYS A 21 -2.04 -1.09 -7.17
N TYR A 22 -2.75 -0.97 -6.04
CA TYR A 22 -2.23 -1.04 -4.70
C TYR A 22 -2.79 -2.25 -3.93
N ALA A 23 -2.98 -3.37 -4.62
CA ALA A 23 -3.40 -4.62 -4.01
C ALA A 23 -2.29 -5.23 -3.12
N PRO A 24 -2.63 -6.13 -2.17
CA PRO A 24 -1.65 -6.85 -1.37
C PRO A 24 -0.58 -7.52 -2.24
N GLY A 25 0.66 -7.52 -1.76
CA GLY A 25 1.85 -8.03 -2.46
C GLY A 25 2.48 -7.05 -3.45
N THR A 26 1.87 -5.87 -3.65
CA THR A 26 2.47 -4.81 -4.47
C THR A 26 3.65 -4.19 -3.75
N LEU A 27 4.79 -4.07 -4.45
CA LEU A 27 5.96 -3.37 -3.94
C LEU A 27 5.86 -1.87 -4.25
N VAL A 28 6.10 -1.07 -3.22
CA VAL A 28 6.01 0.39 -3.28
C VAL A 28 7.24 1.02 -2.65
N TRP A 29 7.60 2.20 -3.12
CA TRP A 29 8.54 3.08 -2.41
C TRP A 29 7.73 4.07 -1.58
N ALA A 30 7.69 3.80 -0.29
CA ALA A 30 6.90 4.52 0.67
C ALA A 30 7.71 5.67 1.31
N LYS A 31 7.06 6.81 1.51
CA LYS A 31 7.65 7.97 2.18
C LYS A 31 6.90 8.25 3.48
N VAL A 32 7.63 8.21 4.58
CA VAL A 32 7.15 8.70 5.88
C VAL A 32 7.80 10.04 6.17
N PHE A 33 7.08 10.94 6.83
CA PHE A 33 7.67 12.21 7.28
C PHE A 33 8.94 11.94 8.12
N GLY A 34 10.01 12.69 7.86
CA GLY A 34 11.31 12.52 8.55
C GLY A 34 12.24 11.43 8.00
N TYR A 35 11.80 10.57 7.07
CA TYR A 35 12.63 9.49 6.49
C TYR A 35 12.75 9.61 4.97
N PRO A 36 13.81 9.08 4.32
CA PRO A 36 13.86 8.98 2.86
C PRO A 36 12.77 8.03 2.33
N TYR A 37 12.61 7.95 1.00
CA TYR A 37 11.81 6.88 0.41
C TYR A 37 12.41 5.52 0.76
N TRP A 38 11.58 4.60 1.23
CA TRP A 38 12.00 3.27 1.66
C TRP A 38 11.14 2.20 1.00
N PRO A 39 11.71 1.05 0.61
CA PRO A 39 10.92 -0.01 0.01
C PRO A 39 9.97 -0.62 1.06
N ALA A 40 8.73 -0.79 0.65
CA ALA A 40 7.66 -1.39 1.43
C ALA A 40 6.76 -2.25 0.52
N MET A 41 5.89 -3.03 1.13
CA MET A 41 4.90 -3.84 0.45
C MET A 41 3.52 -3.56 1.00
N ILE A 42 2.51 -3.60 0.15
CA ILE A 42 1.13 -3.54 0.61
C ILE A 42 0.73 -4.89 1.17
N GLU A 43 0.16 -4.89 2.36
CA GLU A 43 -0.42 -6.07 3.00
C GLU A 43 -1.69 -5.65 3.74
N ASP A 44 -2.55 -6.61 4.02
CA ASP A 44 -3.69 -6.37 4.91
C ASP A 44 -3.17 -6.09 6.33
N ASP A 45 -3.74 -5.06 6.95
CA ASP A 45 -3.46 -4.74 8.34
C ASP A 45 -3.92 -5.91 9.23
N PRO A 46 -3.09 -6.41 10.15
CA PRO A 46 -3.44 -7.58 10.95
C PRO A 46 -4.53 -7.31 12.00
N ASP A 47 -4.75 -6.05 12.35
CA ASP A 47 -5.76 -5.63 13.32
C ASP A 47 -7.11 -5.38 12.61
N GLU A 48 -7.08 -4.87 11.39
CA GLU A 48 -8.29 -4.48 10.64
C GLU A 48 -8.68 -5.41 9.48
N GLY A 49 -7.77 -6.26 9.02
CA GLY A 49 -8.00 -7.21 7.93
C GLY A 49 -8.20 -6.55 6.55
N THR A 50 -7.80 -5.29 6.39
CA THR A 50 -7.85 -4.56 5.11
C THR A 50 -6.54 -3.82 4.86
N HIS A 51 -6.18 -3.69 3.59
CA HIS A 51 -5.00 -2.95 3.15
C HIS A 51 -5.33 -1.54 2.65
N SER A 52 -6.61 -1.18 2.50
CA SER A 52 -7.03 0.10 1.91
C SER A 52 -8.16 0.76 2.71
N LYS A 53 -8.15 2.10 2.74
CA LYS A 53 -9.13 2.95 3.43
C LYS A 53 -9.35 4.25 2.67
N ASP A 54 -10.50 4.88 2.91
CA ASP A 54 -10.78 6.25 2.47
C ASP A 54 -10.58 6.45 0.94
N LEU A 55 -10.84 5.42 0.13
CA LEU A 55 -10.54 5.34 -1.32
C LEU A 55 -11.19 6.45 -2.17
N THR A 56 -12.15 7.19 -1.62
CA THR A 56 -12.91 8.23 -2.32
C THR A 56 -12.39 9.65 -2.04
N THR A 57 -11.87 9.92 -0.84
CA THR A 57 -11.55 11.28 -0.39
C THR A 57 -10.06 11.45 -0.09
N ALA A 58 -9.43 10.48 0.55
CA ALA A 58 -8.01 10.51 0.90
C ALA A 58 -7.49 9.08 1.01
N PRO A 59 -7.30 8.37 -0.11
CA PRO A 59 -6.98 6.95 -0.11
C PRO A 59 -5.73 6.67 0.74
N LYS A 60 -5.85 5.74 1.69
CA LYS A 60 -4.76 5.26 2.52
C LYS A 60 -4.54 3.79 2.28
N PHE A 61 -3.28 3.39 2.22
CA PHE A 61 -2.87 2.02 2.07
C PHE A 61 -1.99 1.60 3.25
N HIS A 62 -2.25 0.39 3.75
CA HIS A 62 -1.39 -0.23 4.74
C HIS A 62 -0.15 -0.78 4.05
N VAL A 63 1.01 -0.34 4.52
CA VAL A 63 2.30 -0.79 4.01
C VAL A 63 3.15 -1.37 5.13
N VAL A 64 3.92 -2.39 4.78
CA VAL A 64 4.88 -3.06 5.64
C VAL A 64 6.27 -2.78 5.08
N PHE A 65 7.11 -2.11 5.87
CA PHE A 65 8.46 -1.74 5.47
C PHE A 65 9.40 -2.94 5.53
N PHE A 66 10.44 -2.89 4.71
CA PHE A 66 11.45 -3.94 4.67
C PHE A 66 12.60 -3.75 5.67
N ASP A 67 12.31 -3.28 6.87
CA ASP A 67 13.25 -3.06 7.98
C ASP A 67 13.32 -4.24 8.96
N THR A 68 14.09 -4.07 10.04
CA THR A 68 14.25 -5.05 11.12
C THR A 68 14.39 -4.30 12.46
N PRO A 69 13.45 -4.44 13.40
CA PRO A 69 12.18 -5.17 13.26
C PRO A 69 11.28 -4.56 12.18
N THR A 70 10.36 -5.36 11.65
CA THR A 70 9.43 -4.91 10.61
C THR A 70 8.50 -3.81 11.13
N SER A 71 8.49 -2.66 10.47
CA SER A 71 7.60 -1.55 10.76
C SER A 71 6.42 -1.53 9.79
N ARG A 72 5.31 -0.94 10.24
CA ARG A 72 4.05 -0.83 9.47
C ARG A 72 3.53 0.59 9.55
N ALA A 73 2.85 1.05 8.50
CA ALA A 73 2.17 2.34 8.53
C ALA A 73 1.00 2.38 7.55
N TRP A 74 0.01 3.20 7.91
CA TRP A 74 -1.02 3.65 6.99
C TRP A 74 -0.55 4.90 6.27
N LEU A 75 -0.39 4.84 4.95
CA LEU A 75 0.07 5.96 4.13
C LEU A 75 -1.02 6.44 3.20
N ALA A 76 -1.32 7.73 3.23
CA ALA A 76 -2.16 8.38 2.23
C ALA A 76 -1.47 8.35 0.85
N LEU A 77 -2.23 8.55 -0.23
CA LEU A 77 -1.78 8.49 -1.62
C LEU A 77 -0.74 9.58 -1.99
N HIS A 78 0.46 9.42 -1.44
CA HIS A 78 1.72 10.07 -1.81
C HIS A 78 2.81 9.01 -2.00
N ILE A 79 2.40 7.76 -2.24
CA ILE A 79 3.29 6.70 -2.70
C ILE A 79 3.80 7.14 -4.07
N SER A 80 5.11 7.25 -4.24
CA SER A 80 5.65 7.79 -5.49
C SER A 80 5.31 6.84 -6.64
N ASP A 81 4.39 7.25 -7.51
CA ASP A 81 3.97 6.48 -8.68
C ASP A 81 5.15 6.08 -9.57
N ASN A 82 6.26 6.83 -9.51
CA ASN A 82 7.49 6.61 -10.26
C ASN A 82 8.20 5.27 -9.92
N PHE A 83 7.90 4.63 -8.80
CA PHE A 83 8.59 3.41 -8.36
C PHE A 83 7.65 2.31 -7.86
N THR A 84 6.39 2.29 -8.30
CA THR A 84 5.47 1.19 -7.99
C THR A 84 5.76 0.00 -8.92
N TYR A 85 6.21 -1.12 -8.35
CA TYR A 85 6.48 -2.34 -9.12
C TYR A 85 5.35 -3.34 -8.90
N HIS A 86 4.62 -3.65 -9.98
CA HIS A 86 3.61 -4.72 -9.99
C HIS A 86 4.29 -6.09 -10.06
N LEU A 87 4.84 -6.56 -8.95
CA LEU A 87 5.27 -7.94 -8.85
C LEU A 87 4.06 -8.83 -8.55
N ARG A 88 3.52 -9.49 -9.58
CA ARG A 88 2.53 -10.56 -9.35
C ARG A 88 3.24 -11.73 -8.66
N TYR A 89 2.76 -12.09 -7.47
CA TYR A 89 3.22 -13.05 -6.44
C TYR A 89 4.10 -14.27 -6.80
N ARG A 90 4.25 -14.72 -8.05
CA ARG A 90 4.92 -16.00 -8.38
C ARG A 90 6.43 -16.08 -8.06
N LYS A 91 7.10 -15.01 -7.64
CA LYS A 91 8.58 -15.01 -7.39
C LYS A 91 9.05 -14.47 -6.04
N ILE A 92 8.21 -13.81 -5.26
CA ILE A 92 8.64 -13.10 -4.03
C ILE A 92 8.60 -14.00 -2.79
N GLU A 93 7.96 -15.17 -2.88
CA GLU A 93 7.86 -16.16 -1.80
C GLU A 93 9.23 -16.51 -1.20
N ASN A 94 10.29 -16.63 -2.01
CA ASN A 94 11.63 -16.96 -1.53
C ASN A 94 12.34 -15.81 -0.78
N LEU A 95 12.01 -14.55 -1.10
CA LEU A 95 12.50 -13.37 -0.36
C LEU A 95 11.72 -13.20 0.95
N TYR A 96 10.41 -13.47 0.91
CA TYR A 96 9.51 -13.45 2.06
C TYR A 96 9.83 -14.55 3.09
N ARG A 97 10.05 -15.80 2.64
CA ARG A 97 10.43 -16.94 3.50
C ARG A 97 11.75 -16.69 4.24
N ARG A 98 12.70 -16.00 3.62
CA ARG A 98 14.00 -15.66 4.23
C ARG A 98 13.91 -14.53 5.25
N LYS A 99 12.99 -13.57 5.08
CA LYS A 99 12.73 -12.53 6.09
C LYS A 99 12.07 -13.10 7.34
N ILE A 100 11.20 -14.11 7.22
CA ILE A 100 10.57 -14.76 8.38
C ILE A 100 11.49 -15.82 9.01
N GLN A 101 12.22 -16.63 8.21
CA GLN A 101 13.13 -17.65 8.78
C GLN A 101 14.36 -17.07 9.49
N LYS A 102 14.80 -15.85 9.19
CA LYS A 102 15.90 -15.22 9.94
C LYS A 102 15.49 -14.73 11.34
N CYS A 103 14.20 -14.57 11.63
CA CYS A 103 13.73 -14.14 12.95
C CYS A 103 13.47 -15.30 13.92
N CYS A 104 13.43 -16.58 13.47
CA CYS A 104 13.14 -17.73 14.34
C CYS A 104 14.38 -18.59 14.69
N ILE A 105 15.60 -18.19 14.33
CA ILE A 105 16.82 -19.02 14.55
C ILE A 105 18.04 -18.22 15.03
N GLY A 106 17.86 -17.07 15.68
CA GLY A 106 19.00 -16.32 16.19
C GLY A 106 18.64 -15.33 17.29
N GLY A 107 18.73 -15.79 18.54
CA GLY A 107 18.58 -15.00 19.76
C GLY A 107 18.16 -15.89 20.91
#